data_AF-A0A1J4QFZ8-F1
#
_entry.id   AF-A0A1J4QFZ8-F1
#
_cell.length_a   1.000
_cell.length_b   1.000
_cell.length_c   1.000
_cell.angle_alpha   90.00
_cell.angle_beta   90.00
_cell.angle_gamma   90.00
#
_symmetry.space_group_name_H-M   'P 1'
#
loop_
_entity.id
_entity.type
_entity.pdbx_description
1 polymer ?
#
loop_
_entity_poly.entity_id
_entity_poly.type
_entity_poly.pdbx_seq_one_letter_code
_entity_poly.pdbx_strand_id
1 'polypeptide(L)'
;MIARYEQAVLEGRELSGELAAIDEKMAELNDQREQLQAVDPEQVDQRIIELQNEIAALDPNSPDDKPDLDALNRELNEQLKAALYTKTDLEALEEQIAGLEARHAEVEQSLEYAEQTEADALDAAANKPVTAKVVDGLKALLGLD
;
A
#
# COMPACT_ATOMS: atom_id res chain seq x y z
N MET A 1 20.47 -27.15 12.16
CA MET A 1 19.22 -27.28 12.93
C MET A 1 18.93 -25.96 13.61
N ILE A 2 19.58 -25.62 14.74
CA ILE A 2 19.32 -24.36 15.46
C ILE A 2 19.54 -23.11 14.58
N ALA A 3 20.65 -23.03 13.85
CA ALA A 3 20.92 -21.88 12.96
C ALA A 3 19.91 -21.70 11.80
N ARG A 4 19.25 -22.79 11.34
CA ARG A 4 18.21 -22.68 10.29
C ARG A 4 16.90 -22.18 10.86
N TYR A 5 16.56 -22.62 12.06
CA TYR A 5 15.42 -22.12 12.82
C TYR A 5 15.56 -20.62 13.11
N GLU A 6 16.71 -20.21 13.67
CA GLU A 6 16.99 -18.81 13.99
C GLU A 6 16.91 -17.89 12.76
N GLN A 7 17.40 -18.37 11.61
CA GLN A 7 17.32 -17.63 10.36
C GLN A 7 15.88 -17.49 9.86
N ALA A 8 15.08 -18.57 9.87
CA ALA A 8 13.67 -18.54 9.46
C ALA A 8 12.83 -17.60 10.34
N VAL A 9 13.06 -17.60 11.65
CA VAL A 9 12.39 -16.69 12.60
C VAL A 9 12.75 -15.22 12.32
N LEU A 10 14.02 -14.94 12.02
CA LEU A 10 14.46 -13.57 11.69
C LEU A 10 13.83 -13.09 10.39
N GLU A 11 13.88 -13.92 9.35
CA GLU A 11 13.27 -13.64 8.04
C GLU A 11 11.76 -13.43 8.17
N GLY A 12 11.05 -14.29 8.90
CA GLY A 12 9.61 -14.13 9.14
C GLY A 12 9.26 -12.83 9.87
N ARG A 13 10.10 -12.38 10.82
CA ARG A 13 9.90 -11.10 11.51
C ARG A 13 10.12 -9.90 10.59
N GLU A 14 11.13 -9.95 9.74
CA GLU A 14 11.40 -8.89 8.75
C GLU A 14 10.24 -8.79 7.76
N LEU A 15 9.77 -9.92 7.23
CA LEU A 15 8.63 -9.99 6.31
C LEU A 15 7.33 -9.51 6.96
N SER A 16 7.06 -9.89 8.22
CA SER A 16 5.90 -9.39 8.96
C SER A 16 5.95 -7.87 9.17
N GLY A 17 7.14 -7.32 9.40
CA GLY A 17 7.34 -5.88 9.48
C GLY A 17 7.12 -5.18 8.14
N GLU A 18 7.56 -5.79 7.04
CA GLU A 18 7.31 -5.30 5.69
C GLU A 18 5.81 -5.30 5.34
N LEU A 19 5.07 -6.36 5.67
CA LEU A 19 3.61 -6.41 5.48
C LEU A 19 2.91 -5.26 6.21
N ALA A 20 3.24 -5.04 7.49
CA ALA A 20 2.63 -3.96 8.26
C ALA A 20 2.92 -2.57 7.65
N ALA A 21 4.11 -2.35 7.11
CA ALA A 21 4.45 -1.11 6.42
C ALA A 21 3.71 -0.95 5.08
N ILE A 22 3.52 -2.06 4.34
CA ILE A 22 2.72 -2.06 3.11
C ILE A 22 1.26 -1.74 3.42
N ASP A 23 0.68 -2.36 4.46
CA ASP A 23 -0.69 -2.10 4.90
C ASP A 23 -0.92 -0.64 5.29
N GLU A 24 -0.01 -0.06 6.08
CA GLU A 24 -0.08 1.36 6.44
C GLU A 24 -0.05 2.26 5.19
N LYS A 25 0.83 1.93 4.24
CA LYS A 25 0.93 2.68 2.98
C LYS A 25 -0.31 2.54 2.11
N MET A 26 -0.87 1.33 2.00
CA MET A 26 -2.11 1.09 1.28
C MET A 26 -3.28 1.85 1.92
N ALA A 27 -3.36 1.92 3.24
CA ALA A 27 -4.38 2.72 3.93
C ALA A 27 -4.27 4.20 3.57
N GLU A 28 -3.06 4.78 3.63
CA GLU A 28 -2.81 6.18 3.27
C GLU A 28 -3.21 6.47 1.81
N LEU A 29 -2.84 5.60 0.87
CA LEU A 29 -3.16 5.79 -0.54
C LEU A 29 -4.66 5.62 -0.84
N ASN A 30 -5.33 4.70 -0.15
CA ASN A 30 -6.78 4.54 -0.27
C ASN A 30 -7.51 5.78 0.26
N ASP A 31 -7.08 6.37 1.39
CA ASP A 31 -7.64 7.62 1.91
C ASP A 31 -7.47 8.77 0.89
N GLN A 32 -6.31 8.87 0.24
CA GLN A 32 -6.07 9.87 -0.81
C GLN A 32 -6.97 9.62 -2.03
N ARG A 33 -7.13 8.36 -2.45
CA ARG A 33 -8.02 7.99 -3.55
C ARG A 33 -9.47 8.35 -3.22
N GLU A 34 -9.95 8.07 -2.01
CA GLU A 34 -11.31 8.43 -1.57
C GLU A 34 -11.53 9.94 -1.58
N GLN A 35 -10.54 10.72 -1.14
CA GLN A 35 -10.60 12.19 -1.19
C GLN A 35 -10.72 12.71 -2.63
N LEU A 36 -10.00 12.11 -3.58
CA LEU A 36 -10.11 12.48 -4.99
C LEU A 36 -11.42 12.01 -5.60
N GLN A 37 -11.90 10.81 -5.26
CA GLN A 37 -13.20 10.31 -5.72
C GLN A 37 -14.39 11.10 -5.15
N ALA A 38 -14.22 11.73 -3.98
CA ALA A 38 -15.21 12.65 -3.42
C ALA A 38 -15.36 13.93 -4.24
N VAL A 39 -14.38 14.27 -5.09
CA VAL A 39 -14.55 15.30 -6.12
C VAL A 39 -15.42 14.71 -7.22
N ASP A 40 -16.65 15.22 -7.36
CA ASP A 40 -17.57 14.80 -8.42
C ASP A 40 -17.11 15.40 -9.77
N PRO A 41 -16.56 14.58 -10.69
CA PRO A 41 -16.07 15.09 -11.97
C PRO A 41 -17.21 15.62 -12.84
N GLU A 42 -18.44 15.10 -12.71
CA GLU A 42 -19.60 15.61 -13.46
C GLU A 42 -19.96 17.04 -13.01
N GLN A 43 -19.86 17.32 -11.70
CA GLN A 43 -20.08 18.68 -11.19
C GLN A 43 -18.98 19.65 -11.66
N VAL A 44 -17.73 19.22 -11.70
CA VAL A 44 -16.63 20.04 -12.21
C VAL A 44 -16.82 20.34 -13.69
N ASP A 45 -17.15 19.33 -14.50
CA ASP A 45 -17.42 19.50 -15.93
C ASP A 45 -18.62 20.40 -16.18
N GLN A 46 -19.71 20.21 -15.42
CA GLN A 46 -20.89 21.06 -15.50
C GLN A 46 -20.57 22.51 -15.16
N ARG A 47 -19.77 22.76 -14.11
CA ARG A 47 -19.36 24.11 -13.74
C ARG A 47 -18.47 24.75 -14.80
N ILE A 48 -17.59 23.98 -15.45
CA ILE A 48 -16.78 24.46 -16.58
C ILE A 48 -17.68 24.92 -17.73
N ILE A 49 -18.71 24.15 -18.08
CA ILE A 49 -19.66 24.50 -19.14
C ILE A 49 -20.43 25.78 -18.77
N GLU A 50 -20.87 25.92 -17.53
CA GLU A 50 -21.54 27.12 -17.04
C GLU A 50 -20.64 28.35 -17.15
N LEU A 51 -19.40 28.26 -16.66
CA LEU A 51 -18.42 29.35 -16.75
C LEU A 51 -18.12 29.74 -18.19
N GLN A 52 -18.01 28.77 -19.10
CA GLN A 52 -17.83 29.05 -20.54
C GLN A 52 -19.02 29.83 -21.12
N ASN A 53 -20.25 29.50 -20.72
CA ASN A 53 -21.45 30.21 -21.15
C ASN A 53 -21.53 31.62 -20.54
N GLU A 54 -21.22 31.77 -19.25
CA GLU A 54 -21.18 33.06 -18.56
C GLU A 54 -20.15 34.00 -19.22
N ILE A 55 -18.95 33.49 -19.51
CA ILE A 55 -17.90 34.23 -20.23
C ILE A 55 -18.35 34.62 -21.64
N ALA A 56 -19.00 33.71 -22.38
CA ALA A 56 -19.47 33.97 -23.73
C ALA A 56 -20.61 35.00 -23.82
N ALA A 57 -21.33 35.24 -22.71
CA ALA A 57 -22.41 36.22 -22.64
C ALA A 57 -21.93 37.66 -22.40
N LEU A 58 -20.67 37.85 -21.98
CA LEU A 58 -20.06 39.16 -21.72
C LEU A 58 -19.43 39.75 -22.99
N ASP A 59 -19.42 41.09 -23.13
CA ASP A 59 -18.69 41.74 -24.22
C ASP A 59 -17.21 41.91 -23.82
N PRO A 60 -16.26 41.21 -24.47
CA PRO A 60 -14.84 41.28 -24.12
C PRO A 60 -14.22 42.67 -24.34
N ASN A 61 -14.90 43.56 -25.08
CA ASN A 61 -14.45 44.93 -25.30
C ASN A 61 -15.16 45.95 -24.39
N SER A 62 -16.17 45.53 -23.63
CA SER A 62 -16.84 46.37 -22.64
C SER A 62 -15.92 46.58 -21.43
N PRO A 63 -15.56 47.83 -21.08
CA PRO A 63 -14.77 48.10 -19.89
C PRO A 63 -15.48 47.70 -18.59
N ASP A 64 -16.81 47.73 -18.59
CA ASP A 64 -17.65 47.40 -17.44
C ASP A 64 -17.68 45.88 -17.17
N ASP A 65 -17.55 45.06 -18.22
CA ASP A 65 -17.57 43.59 -18.11
C ASP A 65 -16.18 43.00 -17.82
N LYS A 66 -15.11 43.80 -17.99
CA LYS A 66 -13.72 43.35 -17.88
C LYS A 66 -13.38 42.75 -16.50
N PRO A 67 -13.78 43.33 -15.36
CA PRO A 67 -13.52 42.72 -14.04
C PRO A 67 -14.22 41.37 -13.86
N ASP A 68 -15.43 41.22 -14.39
CA ASP A 68 -16.22 39.99 -14.31
C ASP A 68 -15.60 38.90 -15.19
N LEU A 69 -15.16 39.26 -16.41
CA LEU A 69 -14.38 38.39 -17.29
C LEU A 69 -13.10 37.88 -16.63
N ASP A 70 -12.33 38.74 -15.96
CA ASP A 70 -11.10 38.34 -15.28
C ASP A 70 -11.38 37.39 -14.10
N ALA A 71 -12.48 37.59 -13.37
CA ALA A 71 -12.90 36.73 -12.27
C ALA A 71 -13.35 35.35 -12.77
N LEU A 72 -14.23 35.32 -13.78
CA LEU A 72 -14.74 34.08 -14.36
C LEU A 72 -13.63 33.27 -15.05
N ASN A 73 -12.69 33.93 -15.73
CA ASN A 73 -11.54 33.24 -16.31
C ASN A 73 -10.61 32.65 -15.23
N ARG A 74 -10.49 33.29 -14.07
CA ARG A 74 -9.72 32.72 -12.95
C ARG A 74 -10.41 31.47 -12.41
N GLU A 75 -11.71 31.54 -12.17
CA GLU A 75 -12.50 30.40 -11.70
C GLU A 75 -12.45 29.24 -12.71
N LEU A 76 -12.61 29.52 -14.01
CA LEU A 76 -12.51 28.52 -15.07
C LEU A 76 -11.15 27.81 -15.05
N ASN A 77 -10.07 28.56 -14.87
CA ASN A 77 -8.74 27.99 -14.74
C ASN A 77 -8.57 27.13 -13.48
N GLU A 78 -9.22 27.49 -12.37
CA GLU A 78 -9.22 26.68 -11.15
C GLU A 78 -9.99 25.37 -11.35
N GLN A 79 -11.16 25.42 -11.99
CA GLN A 79 -11.95 24.21 -12.29
C GLN A 79 -11.23 23.28 -13.28
N LEU A 80 -10.61 23.83 -14.33
CA LEU A 80 -9.81 23.03 -15.26
C LEU A 80 -8.62 22.35 -14.59
N LYS A 81 -7.97 23.05 -13.63
CA LYS A 81 -6.91 22.44 -12.81
C LYS A 81 -7.44 21.34 -11.92
N ALA A 82 -8.58 21.55 -11.27
CA ALA A 82 -9.22 20.53 -10.45
C ALA A 82 -9.52 19.28 -11.28
N ALA A 83 -10.16 19.43 -12.46
CA ALA A 83 -10.46 18.31 -13.35
C ALA A 83 -9.21 17.52 -13.78
N LEU A 84 -8.12 18.22 -14.14
CA LEU A 84 -6.86 17.58 -14.53
C LEU A 84 -6.19 16.87 -13.35
N TYR A 85 -6.15 17.52 -12.19
CA TYR A 85 -5.54 16.99 -10.97
C TYR A 85 -6.25 15.70 -10.54
N THR A 86 -7.59 15.71 -10.45
CA THR A 86 -8.37 14.54 -10.05
C THR A 86 -8.12 13.35 -10.97
N LYS A 87 -8.03 13.56 -12.28
CA LYS A 87 -7.87 12.45 -13.23
C LYS A 87 -6.46 11.86 -13.22
N THR A 88 -5.43 12.69 -13.35
CA THR A 88 -4.05 12.20 -13.45
C THR A 88 -3.56 11.59 -12.13
N ASP A 89 -3.98 12.17 -11.00
CA ASP A 89 -3.54 11.66 -9.70
C ASP A 89 -4.27 10.38 -9.30
N LEU A 90 -5.53 10.22 -9.72
CA LEU A 90 -6.29 9.00 -9.44
C LEU A 90 -5.73 7.80 -10.22
N GLU A 91 -5.37 7.97 -11.50
CA GLU A 91 -4.67 6.92 -12.27
C GLU A 91 -3.32 6.55 -11.62
N ALA A 92 -2.54 7.55 -11.18
CA ALA A 92 -1.24 7.31 -10.54
C ALA A 92 -1.37 6.66 -9.15
N LEU A 93 -2.42 6.98 -8.39
CA LEU A 93 -2.71 6.34 -7.11
C LEU A 93 -3.17 4.89 -7.31
N GLU A 94 -4.02 4.63 -8.30
CA GLU A 94 -4.45 3.27 -8.64
C GLU A 94 -3.28 2.38 -9.06
N GLU A 95 -2.33 2.89 -9.83
CA GLU A 95 -1.11 2.16 -10.18
C GLU A 95 -0.24 1.86 -8.95
N GLN A 96 -0.08 2.82 -8.04
CA GLN A 96 0.67 2.63 -6.80
C GLN A 96 0.01 1.59 -5.88
N ILE A 97 -1.31 1.66 -5.73
CA ILE A 97 -2.09 0.69 -4.94
C ILE A 97 -1.92 -0.71 -5.54
N ALA A 98 -2.10 -0.87 -6.85
CA ALA A 98 -1.94 -2.16 -7.52
C ALA A 98 -0.51 -2.74 -7.36
N GLY A 99 0.51 -1.88 -7.41
CA GLY A 99 1.90 -2.27 -7.15
C GLY A 99 2.13 -2.74 -5.71
N LEU A 100 1.52 -2.07 -4.73
CA LEU A 100 1.61 -2.48 -3.33
C LEU A 100 0.81 -3.75 -3.03
N GLU A 101 -0.36 -3.95 -3.65
CA GLU A 101 -1.13 -5.19 -3.54
C GLU A 101 -0.34 -6.38 -4.09
N ALA A 102 0.34 -6.22 -5.23
CA ALA A 102 1.23 -7.25 -5.77
C ALA A 102 2.39 -7.55 -4.82
N ARG A 103 3.02 -6.51 -4.27
CA ARG A 103 4.11 -6.67 -3.29
C ARG A 103 3.64 -7.35 -2.01
N HIS A 104 2.47 -6.97 -1.51
CA HIS A 104 1.85 -7.58 -0.33
C HIS A 104 1.70 -9.10 -0.55
N ALA A 105 1.14 -9.52 -1.68
CA ALA A 105 0.97 -10.94 -2.00
C ALA A 105 2.31 -11.70 -2.08
N GLU A 106 3.36 -11.09 -2.63
CA GLU A 106 4.70 -11.68 -2.66
C GLU A 106 5.29 -11.87 -1.26
N VAL A 107 5.15 -10.85 -0.40
CA VAL A 107 5.69 -10.88 0.96
C VAL A 107 4.91 -11.89 1.81
N GLU A 108 3.58 -11.97 1.64
CA GLU A 108 2.73 -12.95 2.32
C GLU A 108 3.10 -14.39 1.95
N GLN A 109 3.32 -14.66 0.66
CA GLN A 109 3.83 -15.97 0.21
C GLN A 109 5.23 -16.29 0.78
N SER A 110 6.10 -15.29 0.85
CA SER A 110 7.45 -15.46 1.41
C SER A 110 7.40 -15.73 2.91
N LEU A 111 6.47 -15.10 3.63
CA LEU A 111 6.24 -15.32 5.05
C LEU A 111 5.75 -16.74 5.32
N GLU A 112 4.77 -17.23 4.55
CA GLU A 112 4.29 -18.62 4.65
C GLU A 112 5.45 -19.62 4.44
N TYR A 113 6.34 -19.35 3.48
CA TYR A 113 7.52 -20.18 3.27
C TYR A 113 8.51 -20.16 4.45
N ALA A 114 8.73 -18.98 5.05
CA ALA A 114 9.59 -18.83 6.22
C ALA A 114 9.00 -19.58 7.43
N GLU A 115 7.70 -19.47 7.66
CA GLU A 115 6.97 -20.18 8.72
C GLU A 115 7.05 -21.71 8.55
N GLN A 116 6.87 -22.20 7.32
CA GLN A 116 7.03 -23.62 7.02
C GLN A 116 8.45 -24.10 7.29
N THR A 117 9.45 -23.30 6.91
CA THR A 117 10.87 -23.60 7.17
C THR A 117 11.17 -23.62 8.67
N GLU A 118 10.57 -22.72 9.44
CA GLU A 118 10.65 -22.70 10.90
C GLU A 118 10.07 -24.00 11.49
N ALA A 119 8.87 -24.39 11.08
CA ALA A 119 8.18 -25.59 11.54
C ALA A 119 8.99 -26.87 11.24
N ASP A 120 9.52 -27.00 10.02
CA ASP A 120 10.36 -28.12 9.61
C ASP A 120 11.65 -28.19 10.44
N ALA A 121 12.25 -27.04 10.74
CA ALA A 121 13.46 -26.97 11.56
C ALA A 121 13.19 -27.37 13.03
N LEU A 122 12.02 -27.01 13.57
CA LEU A 122 11.55 -27.42 14.90
C LEU A 122 11.30 -28.93 14.99
N ASP A 123 10.55 -29.50 14.03
CA ASP A 123 10.26 -30.94 14.04
C ASP A 123 11.56 -31.76 13.94
N ALA A 124 12.46 -31.35 13.06
CA ALA A 124 13.76 -31.99 12.90
C ALA A 124 14.63 -31.86 14.17
N ALA A 125 14.51 -30.78 14.94
CA ALA A 125 15.18 -30.63 16.23
C ALA A 125 14.55 -31.49 17.33
N ALA A 126 13.23 -31.64 17.34
CA ALA A 126 12.47 -32.45 18.30
C ALA A 126 12.70 -33.96 18.07
N ASN A 127 12.77 -34.41 16.82
CA ASN A 127 12.96 -35.81 16.43
C ASN A 127 14.43 -36.23 16.35
N LYS A 128 15.33 -35.56 17.07
CA LYS A 128 16.75 -35.97 17.10
C LYS A 128 16.88 -37.41 17.59
N PRO A 129 17.54 -38.30 16.83
CA PRO A 129 17.68 -39.69 17.22
C PRO A 129 18.41 -39.80 18.57
N VAL A 130 17.84 -40.59 19.48
CA VAL A 130 18.49 -40.94 20.74
C VAL A 130 19.72 -41.78 20.40
N THR A 131 20.89 -41.16 20.46
CA THR A 131 22.16 -41.83 20.15
C THR A 131 22.61 -42.72 21.31
N ALA A 132 23.41 -43.75 21.04
CA ALA A 132 24.02 -44.59 22.09
C ALA A 132 24.73 -43.75 23.17
N LYS A 133 25.36 -42.64 22.77
CA LYS A 133 26.01 -41.69 23.69
C LYS A 133 25.03 -41.00 24.65
N VAL A 134 23.81 -40.70 24.18
CA VAL A 134 22.73 -40.13 25.01
C VAL A 134 22.17 -41.20 25.95
N VAL A 135 22.02 -42.44 25.47
CA VAL A 135 21.59 -43.58 26.30
C VAL A 135 22.60 -43.87 27.40
N ASP A 136 23.89 -43.94 27.06
CA ASP A 136 24.97 -44.22 28.02
C ASP A 136 25.11 -43.09 29.04
N GLY A 137 24.96 -41.83 28.61
CA GLY A 137 24.91 -40.69 29.53
C GLY A 137 23.72 -40.74 30.49
N LEU A 138 22.54 -41.14 30.01
CA LEU A 138 21.35 -41.33 30.85
C LEU A 138 21.51 -42.49 31.83
N LYS A 139 22.11 -43.60 31.40
CA LYS A 139 22.41 -44.74 32.28
C LYS A 139 23.37 -44.34 33.40
N ALA A 140 24.45 -43.62 33.08
CA ALA A 140 25.39 -43.11 34.07
C ALA A 140 24.72 -42.15 35.08
N LEU A 141 23.82 -41.28 34.62
CA LEU A 141 23.05 -40.36 35.47
C LEU A 141 22.05 -41.07 36.39
N LEU A 142 21.48 -42.18 35.95
CA LEU A 142 20.52 -42.98 36.70
C LEU A 142 21.20 -44.08 37.55
N GLY A 143 22.53 -44.22 37.47
CA GLY A 143 23.27 -45.28 38.14
C GLY A 143 22.95 -46.68 37.60
N LEU A 144 22.58 -46.78 36.32
CA LEU A 144 22.15 -48.01 35.63
C LEU A 144 23.27 -48.62 34.77
N ASP A 145 24.52 -48.54 35.22
CA ASP A 145 25.68 -49.15 34.55
C ASP A 145 25.64 -50.69 34.58
#